data_AF-A0A7C5AT14-F1
#
_entry.id   AF-A0A7C5AT14-F1
#
_cell.length_a   1.000
_cell.length_b   1.000
_cell.length_c   1.000
_cell.angle_alpha   90.00
_cell.angle_beta   90.00
_cell.angle_gamma   90.00
#
_symmetry.space_group_name_H-M   'P 1'
#
loop_
_entity.id
_entity.type
_entity.pdbx_description
1 polymer ?
#
loop_
_entity_poly.entity_id
_entity_poly.type
_entity_poly.pdbx_seq_one_letter_code
_entity_poly.pdbx_strand_id
1 'polypeptide(L)'
;MLLITQFLGIPWGALLWPLWILVPGVCLLILGFTVGRAGAEPLVVVGSIVSTVGAILFYANATGHWTVWTYAWALIAPTSIGAGLWLLGALRQRPDLTTPGATMVKIGLILFAAFGVFFELIIGVSGWGLQRYAWAIILILAGVLLVIRSLWVRPHSKG
;
A
#
# COMPACT_ATOMS: atom_id res chain seq x y z
N MET A 1 -19.92 -15.00 -26.05
CA MET A 1 -19.36 -13.66 -26.35
C MET A 1 -17.94 -13.50 -25.77
N LEU A 2 -17.00 -14.42 -26.07
CA LEU A 2 -15.66 -14.43 -25.43
C LEU A 2 -14.48 -14.65 -26.41
N LEU A 3 -14.72 -14.70 -27.73
CA LEU A 3 -13.68 -15.02 -28.72
C LEU A 3 -13.25 -13.82 -29.59
N ILE A 4 -13.95 -12.68 -29.50
CA ILE A 4 -13.63 -11.46 -30.27
C ILE A 4 -12.53 -10.62 -29.60
N THR A 5 -12.31 -10.78 -28.28
CA THR A 5 -11.31 -10.02 -27.52
C THR A 5 -9.89 -10.60 -27.59
N GLN A 6 -9.67 -11.75 -28.22
CA GLN A 6 -8.37 -12.42 -28.25
C GLN A 6 -7.49 -12.08 -29.47
N PHE A 7 -8.02 -11.40 -30.49
CA PHE A 7 -7.31 -11.24 -31.77
C PHE A 7 -6.55 -9.90 -31.93
N LEU A 8 -6.76 -8.93 -31.03
CA LEU A 8 -6.02 -7.66 -30.99
C LEU A 8 -5.18 -7.63 -29.71
N GLY A 9 -3.94 -8.06 -29.83
CA GLY A 9 -3.02 -8.43 -28.74
C GLY A 9 -2.63 -7.38 -27.69
N ILE A 10 -3.36 -6.28 -27.50
CA ILE A 10 -3.32 -5.44 -26.31
C ILE A 10 -4.73 -4.85 -26.14
N PRO A 11 -5.51 -5.22 -25.10
CA PRO A 11 -6.77 -4.57 -24.82
C PRO A 11 -6.50 -3.16 -24.29
N TRP A 12 -6.34 -2.19 -25.21
CA TRP A 12 -6.13 -0.78 -24.88
C TRP A 12 -7.19 -0.26 -23.89
N GLY A 13 -8.43 -0.72 -23.99
CA GLY A 13 -9.48 -0.41 -23.01
C GLY A 13 -9.18 -0.91 -21.59
N ALA A 14 -8.55 -2.07 -21.44
CA ALA A 14 -8.15 -2.62 -20.14
C ALA A 14 -6.89 -1.92 -19.58
N LEU A 15 -6.01 -1.42 -20.45
CA LEU A 15 -4.80 -0.71 -20.02
C LEU A 15 -5.06 0.76 -19.65
N LEU A 16 -6.02 1.40 -20.34
CA LEU A 16 -6.30 2.82 -20.21
C LEU A 16 -7.28 3.14 -19.09
N TRP A 17 -8.13 2.20 -18.65
CA TRP A 17 -9.11 2.52 -17.61
C TRP A 17 -8.51 2.98 -16.26
N PRO A 18 -7.38 2.43 -15.77
CA PRO A 18 -6.75 2.90 -14.54
C PRO A 18 -6.26 4.35 -14.63
N LEU A 19 -5.98 4.83 -15.85
CA LEU A 19 -5.60 6.23 -16.06
C LEU A 19 -6.72 7.20 -15.70
N TRP A 20 -7.99 6.80 -15.83
CA TRP A 20 -9.12 7.61 -15.38
C TRP A 20 -9.16 7.79 -13.86
N ILE A 21 -8.49 6.94 -13.10
CA ILE A 21 -8.35 7.07 -11.64
C ILE A 21 -7.02 7.77 -11.31
N LEU A 22 -5.94 7.36 -11.98
CA LEU A 22 -4.60 7.89 -11.76
C LEU A 22 -4.52 9.39 -12.07
N VAL A 23 -5.04 9.83 -13.21
CA VAL A 23 -4.94 11.22 -13.66
C VAL A 23 -5.63 12.19 -12.69
N PRO A 24 -6.90 12.00 -12.28
CA PRO A 24 -7.52 12.84 -11.26
C PRO A 24 -6.79 12.79 -9.92
N GLY A 25 -6.29 11.63 -9.49
CA GLY A 25 -5.51 11.51 -8.26
C GLY A 25 -4.24 12.36 -8.29
N VAL A 26 -3.48 12.27 -9.39
CA VAL A 26 -2.26 13.07 -9.58
C VAL A 26 -2.60 14.56 -9.66
N CYS A 27 -3.67 14.93 -10.36
CA CYS A 27 -4.15 16.30 -10.39
C CYS A 27 -4.48 16.83 -8.99
N LEU A 28 -5.21 16.05 -8.16
CA LEU A 28 -5.52 16.42 -6.78
C LEU A 28 -4.26 16.56 -5.91
N LEU A 29 -3.29 15.67 -6.10
CA LEU A 29 -2.02 15.68 -5.38
C LEU A 29 -1.21 16.94 -5.71
N ILE A 30 -1.10 17.27 -7.01
CA ILE A 30 -0.45 18.51 -7.48
C ILE A 30 -1.20 19.73 -6.94
N LEU A 31 -2.54 19.71 -6.99
CA LEU A 31 -3.37 20.80 -6.46
C LEU A 31 -3.15 20.98 -4.95
N GLY A 32 -3.03 19.88 -4.20
CA GLY A 32 -2.72 19.91 -2.77
C GLY A 32 -1.37 20.56 -2.46
N PHE A 33 -0.38 20.43 -3.34
CA PHE A 33 0.90 21.11 -3.21
C PHE A 33 0.85 22.60 -3.57
N THR A 34 0.01 23.00 -4.52
CA THR A 34 -0.09 24.39 -5.01
C THR A 34 -1.09 25.25 -4.22
N VAL A 35 -2.15 24.67 -3.66
CA VAL A 35 -3.17 25.37 -2.85
C VAL A 35 -2.55 25.93 -1.57
N GLY A 36 -3.11 27.01 -1.01
CA GLY A 36 -2.65 27.62 0.24
C GLY A 36 -2.59 26.67 1.46
N ARG A 37 -2.14 27.18 2.61
CA ARG A 37 -2.01 26.37 3.85
C ARG A 37 -3.32 25.79 4.34
N ALA A 38 -4.43 26.50 4.14
CA ALA A 38 -5.76 26.00 4.44
C ALA A 38 -6.20 24.99 3.36
N GLY A 39 -6.25 23.70 3.71
CA GLY A 39 -6.76 22.63 2.84
C GLY A 39 -5.72 21.77 2.12
N ALA A 40 -4.43 22.13 2.16
CA ALA A 40 -3.38 21.35 1.48
C ALA A 40 -3.27 19.90 2.01
N GLU A 41 -3.34 19.70 3.33
CA GLU A 41 -3.17 18.39 3.97
C GLU A 41 -4.21 17.34 3.48
N PRO A 42 -5.53 17.56 3.62
CA PRO A 42 -6.52 16.57 3.16
C PRO A 42 -6.48 16.35 1.65
N LEU A 43 -6.18 17.37 0.84
CA LEU A 43 -6.05 17.22 -0.62
C LEU A 43 -4.87 16.35 -1.00
N VAL A 44 -3.72 16.54 -0.35
CA VAL A 44 -2.53 15.71 -0.59
C VAL A 44 -2.76 14.27 -0.16
N VAL A 45 -3.44 14.05 0.98
CA VAL A 45 -3.77 12.71 1.48
C VAL A 45 -4.71 11.98 0.50
N VAL A 46 -5.78 12.63 0.06
CA VAL A 46 -6.71 12.03 -0.90
C VAL A 46 -6.02 11.82 -2.26
N GLY A 47 -5.28 12.82 -2.73
CA GLY A 47 -4.49 12.74 -3.96
C GLY A 47 -3.49 11.58 -3.93
N SER A 48 -2.75 11.40 -2.83
CA SER A 48 -1.76 10.33 -2.68
C SER A 48 -2.39 8.95 -2.70
N ILE A 49 -3.54 8.77 -2.05
CA ILE A 49 -4.28 7.51 -2.06
C ILE A 49 -4.75 7.20 -3.48
N VAL A 50 -5.43 8.14 -4.12
CA VAL A 50 -6.03 7.93 -5.44
C VAL A 50 -4.93 7.70 -6.51
N SER A 51 -3.82 8.46 -6.46
CA SER A 51 -2.67 8.24 -7.33
C SER A 51 -2.06 6.85 -7.13
N THR A 52 -1.90 6.42 -5.88
CA THR A 52 -1.32 5.11 -5.57
C THR A 52 -2.21 3.98 -6.05
N VAL A 53 -3.53 4.08 -5.82
CA VAL A 53 -4.52 3.12 -6.33
C VAL A 53 -4.48 3.06 -7.86
N GLY A 54 -4.50 4.21 -8.54
CA GLY A 54 -4.42 4.27 -10.00
C GLY A 54 -3.13 3.62 -10.54
N ALA A 55 -1.99 3.83 -9.88
CA ALA A 55 -0.71 3.24 -10.26
C ALA A 55 -0.69 1.72 -10.08
N ILE A 56 -1.23 1.21 -8.96
CA ILE A 56 -1.36 -0.23 -8.71
C ILE A 56 -2.27 -0.87 -9.75
N LEU A 57 -3.42 -0.26 -10.05
CA LEU A 57 -4.35 -0.77 -11.05
C LEU A 57 -3.75 -0.74 -12.46
N PHE A 58 -2.98 0.30 -12.79
CA PHE A 58 -2.24 0.36 -14.05
C PHE A 58 -1.22 -0.79 -14.14
N TYR A 59 -0.43 -1.00 -13.09
CA TYR A 59 0.52 -2.12 -13.02
C TYR A 59 -0.18 -3.48 -13.14
N ALA A 60 -1.29 -3.69 -12.44
CA ALA A 60 -2.05 -4.94 -12.47
C ALA A 60 -2.62 -5.25 -13.86
N ASN A 61 -3.12 -4.24 -14.58
CA ASN A 61 -3.61 -4.42 -15.94
C ASN A 61 -2.48 -4.62 -16.96
N ALA A 62 -1.35 -3.93 -16.79
CA ALA A 62 -0.21 -4.04 -17.70
C ALA A 62 0.52 -5.38 -17.60
N THR A 63 0.66 -5.90 -16.38
CA THR A 63 1.35 -7.17 -16.13
C THR A 63 0.40 -8.36 -16.11
N GLY A 64 -0.90 -8.13 -15.97
CA GLY A 64 -1.90 -9.19 -15.74
C GLY A 64 -1.87 -9.75 -14.31
N HIS A 65 -0.97 -9.30 -13.43
CA HIS A 65 -0.83 -9.78 -12.06
C HIS A 65 -1.82 -9.09 -11.11
N TRP A 66 -3.10 -9.45 -11.21
CA TRP A 66 -4.17 -8.96 -10.35
C TRP A 66 -4.04 -9.37 -8.87
N THR A 67 -3.17 -10.33 -8.57
CA THR A 67 -2.86 -10.76 -7.20
C THR A 67 -2.27 -9.64 -6.36
N VAL A 68 -1.66 -8.61 -6.97
CA VAL A 68 -1.16 -7.41 -6.29
C VAL A 68 -2.23 -6.72 -5.44
N TRP A 69 -3.48 -6.74 -5.89
CA TRP A 69 -4.60 -6.12 -5.19
C TRP A 69 -4.86 -6.72 -3.80
N THR A 70 -4.48 -7.98 -3.59
CA THR A 70 -4.71 -8.68 -2.31
C THR A 70 -3.85 -8.14 -1.17
N TYR A 71 -2.65 -7.64 -1.47
CA TYR A 71 -1.69 -7.15 -0.48
C TYR A 71 -1.36 -5.65 -0.59
N ALA A 72 -1.80 -4.98 -1.67
CA ALA A 72 -1.49 -3.57 -1.91
C ALA A 72 -2.15 -2.58 -0.93
N TRP A 73 -3.09 -3.01 -0.09
CA TRP A 73 -3.79 -2.15 0.89
C TRP A 73 -2.84 -1.44 1.87
N ALA A 74 -1.74 -2.09 2.26
CA ALA A 74 -0.70 -1.46 3.08
C ALA A 74 0.11 -0.39 2.31
N LEU A 75 0.19 -0.52 0.99
CA LEU A 75 0.76 0.54 0.15
C LEU A 75 -0.24 1.72 0.01
N ILE A 76 -1.53 1.40 -0.11
CA ILE A 76 -2.59 2.39 -0.31
C ILE A 76 -2.85 3.23 0.94
N ALA A 77 -3.10 2.63 2.10
CA ALA A 77 -3.57 3.39 3.27
C ALA A 77 -2.41 3.99 4.10
N PRO A 78 -1.47 3.23 4.67
CA PRO A 78 -0.43 3.85 5.50
C PRO A 78 0.72 4.46 4.67
N THR A 79 1.15 3.81 3.58
CA THR A 79 2.34 4.26 2.83
C THR A 79 2.07 5.49 1.98
N SER A 80 0.96 5.52 1.22
CA SER A 80 0.65 6.66 0.36
C SER A 80 0.37 7.93 1.17
N ILE A 81 -0.37 7.81 2.28
CA ILE A 81 -0.70 8.93 3.17
C ILE A 81 0.57 9.49 3.79
N GLY A 82 1.43 8.61 4.32
CA GLY A 82 2.72 9.01 4.88
C GLY A 82 3.62 9.70 3.85
N ALA A 83 3.66 9.17 2.62
CA ALA A 83 4.48 9.74 1.53
C ALA A 83 3.97 11.13 1.11
N GLY A 84 2.63 11.30 1.00
CA GLY A 84 2.01 12.58 0.72
C GLY A 84 2.32 13.63 1.78
N LEU A 85 2.12 13.29 3.06
CA LEU A 85 2.41 14.18 4.19
C LEU A 85 3.90 14.51 4.34
N TRP A 86 4.76 13.52 4.13
CA TRP A 86 6.21 13.71 4.16
C TRP A 86 6.66 14.67 3.04
N LEU A 87 6.18 14.47 1.81
CA LEU A 87 6.50 15.33 0.67
C LEU A 87 5.95 16.75 0.86
N LEU A 88 4.71 16.89 1.35
CA LEU A 88 4.12 18.19 1.69
C LEU A 88 4.92 18.91 2.79
N GLY A 89 5.33 18.19 3.83
CA GLY A 89 6.17 18.73 4.91
C GLY A 89 7.53 19.17 4.41
N ALA A 90 8.16 18.40 3.51
CA ALA A 90 9.44 18.75 2.90
C ALA A 90 9.33 20.00 2.01
N LEU A 91 8.31 20.07 1.15
CA LEU A 91 8.04 21.22 0.27
C LEU A 91 7.75 22.50 1.06
N ARG A 92 7.12 22.39 2.23
CA ARG A 92 6.69 23.55 3.06
C ARG A 92 7.57 23.80 4.27
N GLN A 93 8.69 23.09 4.41
CA GLN A 93 9.59 23.13 5.57
C GLN A 93 8.82 23.01 6.91
N ARG A 94 7.84 22.11 6.97
CA ARG A 94 7.05 21.83 8.18
C ARG A 94 7.52 20.56 8.87
N PRO A 95 8.42 20.66 9.87
CA PRO A 95 8.93 19.48 10.58
C PRO A 95 7.78 18.68 11.25
N ASP A 96 6.73 19.39 11.66
CA ASP A 96 5.50 18.85 12.26
C ASP A 96 4.77 17.85 11.36
N LEU A 97 4.94 17.92 10.04
CA LEU A 97 4.32 16.99 9.07
C LEU A 97 5.33 15.95 8.56
N THR A 98 6.61 16.31 8.45
CA THR A 98 7.65 15.40 7.94
C THR A 98 7.93 14.22 8.88
N THR A 99 8.01 14.44 10.19
CA THR A 99 8.37 13.41 11.16
C THR A 99 7.26 12.35 11.31
N PRO A 100 5.98 12.75 11.45
CA PRO A 100 4.88 11.79 11.42
C PRO A 100 4.72 11.10 10.06
N GLY A 101 4.88 11.83 8.95
CA GLY A 101 4.82 11.28 7.60
C GLY A 101 5.85 10.18 7.35
N ALA A 102 7.12 10.42 7.72
CA ALA A 102 8.19 9.42 7.61
C ALA A 102 7.93 8.18 8.48
N THR A 103 7.32 8.37 9.65
CA THR A 103 6.93 7.26 10.53
C THR A 103 5.81 6.43 9.90
N MET A 104 4.79 7.08 9.31
CA MET A 104 3.73 6.39 8.57
C MET A 104 4.25 5.63 7.35
N VAL A 105 5.20 6.20 6.59
CA VAL A 105 5.86 5.49 5.49
C VAL A 105 6.57 4.24 6.00
N LYS A 106 7.35 4.35 7.08
CA LYS A 106 8.04 3.19 7.68
C LYS A 106 7.05 2.11 8.12
N ILE A 107 6.00 2.49 8.85
CA ILE A 107 4.96 1.57 9.30
C ILE A 107 4.29 0.90 8.09
N GLY A 108 3.93 1.68 7.07
CA GLY A 108 3.31 1.17 5.85
C GLY A 108 4.22 0.21 5.08
N LEU A 109 5.52 0.48 5.03
CA LEU A 109 6.50 -0.38 4.38
C LEU A 109 6.70 -1.70 5.14
N ILE A 110 6.79 -1.63 6.48
CA ILE A 110 6.83 -2.82 7.34
C ILE A 110 5.58 -3.66 7.15
N LEU A 111 4.41 -3.00 7.13
CA LEU A 111 3.13 -3.68 6.96
C LEU A 111 3.01 -4.28 5.56
N PHE A 112 3.48 -3.60 4.51
CA PHE A 112 3.54 -4.12 3.15
C PHE A 112 4.48 -5.33 3.05
N ALA A 113 5.65 -5.30 3.67
CA ALA A 113 6.55 -6.45 3.72
C ALA A 113 5.91 -7.62 4.49
N ALA A 114 5.25 -7.34 5.62
CA ALA A 114 4.53 -8.35 6.40
C ALA A 114 3.39 -8.98 5.60
N PHE A 115 2.57 -8.18 4.91
CA PHE A 115 1.52 -8.68 4.03
C PHE A 115 2.10 -9.41 2.82
N GLY A 116 3.14 -8.89 2.17
CA GLY A 116 3.81 -9.53 1.04
C GLY A 116 4.31 -10.93 1.42
N VAL A 117 5.04 -11.05 2.53
CA VAL A 117 5.50 -12.34 3.06
C VAL A 117 4.32 -13.24 3.46
N PHE A 118 3.28 -12.71 4.12
CA PHE A 118 2.08 -13.47 4.48
C PHE A 118 1.38 -14.05 3.25
N PHE A 119 1.15 -13.23 2.22
CA PHE A 119 0.45 -13.62 1.00
C PHE A 119 1.32 -14.53 0.12
N GLU A 120 2.63 -14.32 0.06
CA GLU A 120 3.57 -15.20 -0.63
C GLU A 120 3.63 -16.59 0.04
N LEU A 121 3.67 -16.65 1.37
CA LEU A 121 3.72 -17.91 2.13
C LEU A 121 2.39 -18.67 2.18
N ILE A 122 1.27 -17.96 2.32
CA ILE A 122 -0.03 -18.60 2.57
C ILE A 122 -0.77 -18.89 1.27
N ILE A 123 -0.70 -17.97 0.29
CA ILE A 123 -1.41 -18.13 -0.98
C ILE A 123 -0.53 -18.79 -2.06
N GLY A 124 0.80 -18.78 -1.91
CA GLY A 124 1.69 -19.44 -2.86
C GLY A 124 1.61 -18.87 -4.26
N VAL A 125 1.43 -17.55 -4.38
CA VAL A 125 1.15 -16.84 -5.64
C VAL A 125 2.25 -17.03 -6.71
N SER A 126 3.49 -17.36 -6.31
CA SER A 126 4.59 -17.60 -7.27
C SER A 126 4.63 -19.02 -7.85
N GLY A 127 3.83 -19.97 -7.33
CA GLY A 127 3.84 -21.37 -7.80
C GLY A 127 5.01 -22.23 -7.30
N TRP A 128 5.89 -21.69 -6.46
CA TRP A 128 7.04 -22.42 -5.90
C TRP A 128 6.68 -23.18 -4.62
N GLY A 129 5.77 -24.17 -4.69
CA GLY A 129 5.68 -25.32 -3.76
C GLY A 129 5.75 -25.11 -2.22
N LEU A 130 5.63 -23.89 -1.70
CA LEU A 130 5.89 -23.57 -0.29
C LEU A 130 4.64 -23.73 0.59
N GLN A 131 3.50 -24.09 0.02
CA GLN A 131 2.24 -24.35 0.74
C GLN A 131 2.42 -25.38 1.87
N ARG A 132 3.36 -26.32 1.72
CA ARG A 132 3.73 -27.30 2.76
C ARG A 132 4.34 -26.66 4.01
N TYR A 133 5.00 -25.51 3.88
CA TYR A 133 5.67 -24.79 4.96
C TYR A 133 4.84 -23.66 5.56
N ALA A 134 3.69 -23.32 4.95
CA ALA A 134 2.76 -22.31 5.46
C ALA A 134 2.40 -22.55 6.93
N TRP A 135 2.22 -23.81 7.32
CA TRP A 135 1.92 -24.21 8.71
C TRP A 135 3.05 -23.87 9.68
N ALA A 136 4.30 -24.14 9.30
CA ALA A 136 5.47 -23.87 10.13
C ALA A 136 5.64 -22.36 10.35
N ILE A 137 5.34 -21.55 9.34
CA ILE A 137 5.55 -20.10 9.44
C ILE A 137 4.39 -19.41 10.16
N ILE A 138 3.15 -19.90 10.02
CA ILE A 138 2.03 -19.48 10.88
C ILE A 138 2.36 -19.71 12.36
N LEU A 139 2.97 -20.84 12.69
CA LEU A 139 3.39 -21.14 14.06
C LEU A 139 4.51 -20.21 14.55
N ILE A 140 5.47 -19.85 13.70
CA ILE A 140 6.53 -18.89 14.02
C ILE A 140 5.95 -17.49 14.25
N LEU A 141 5.07 -17.02 13.36
CA LEU A 141 4.39 -15.72 13.49
C LEU A 141 3.49 -15.66 14.72
N ALA A 142 2.74 -16.72 15.00
CA ALA A 142 1.95 -16.84 16.23
C ALA A 142 2.85 -16.80 17.48
N GLY A 143 4.02 -17.45 17.43
CA GLY A 143 5.03 -17.38 18.48
C GLY A 143 5.56 -15.96 18.70
N VAL A 144 5.91 -15.25 17.63
CA VAL A 144 6.39 -13.86 17.70
C VAL A 144 5.31 -12.92 18.23
N LEU A 145 4.05 -13.08 17.80
CA LEU A 145 2.90 -12.31 18.31
C LEU A 145 2.67 -12.56 19.80
N LEU A 146 2.79 -13.80 20.27
CA LEU A 146 2.70 -14.14 21.68
C LEU A 146 3.83 -13.51 22.49
N VAL A 147 5.05 -13.49 21.96
CA VAL A 147 6.20 -12.83 22.62
C VAL A 147 5.99 -11.33 22.69
N ILE A 148 5.59 -10.68 21.60
CA ILE A 148 5.31 -9.23 21.58
C ILE A 148 4.19 -8.91 22.57
N ARG A 149 3.11 -9.70 22.59
CA ARG A 149 2.01 -9.53 23.54
C ARG A 149 2.46 -9.76 24.99
N SER A 150 3.32 -10.75 25.23
CA SER A 150 3.92 -11.03 26.54
C SER A 150 4.83 -9.90 27.01
N LEU A 151 5.55 -9.24 26.11
CA LEU A 151 6.39 -8.09 26.44
C LEU A 151 5.55 -6.83 26.75
N TRP A 152 4.36 -6.72 26.17
CA TRP A 152 3.39 -5.65 26.47
C TRP A 152 2.56 -5.92 27.74
N VAL A 153 2.28 -7.17 28.06
CA VAL A 153 1.61 -7.58 29.31
C VAL A 153 2.66 -7.82 30.39
N ARG A 154 3.31 -6.76 30.89
CA ARG A 154 3.99 -6.85 32.18
C ARG A 154 2.93 -6.85 33.29
N PRO A 155 2.82 -7.88 34.14
CA PRO A 155 2.01 -7.79 35.35
C PRO A 155 2.65 -6.76 36.26
N HIS A 156 1.91 -5.72 36.62
CA HIS A 156 2.26 -4.86 37.74
C HIS A 156 2.06 -5.66 39.03
N SER A 157 3.03 -6.51 39.37
CA SER A 157 3.14 -7.06 40.72
C SER A 157 3.67 -5.94 41.61
N LYS A 158 2.81 -5.43 42.49
CA LYS A 158 3.22 -4.70 43.68
C LYS A 158 2.56 -5.36 44.89
N GLY A 159 3.44 -5.81 45.79
CA GLY A 159 3.32 -5.78 47.26
C GLY A 159 2.10 -6.42 47.87
#